data_AF-A0A929GED6-F1
#
_entry.id   AF-A0A929GED6-F1
#
_cell.length_a   1.000
_cell.length_b   1.000
_cell.length_c   1.000
_cell.angle_alpha   90.00
_cell.angle_beta   90.00
_cell.angle_gamma   90.00
#
_symmetry.space_group_name_H-M   'P 1'
#
loop_
_entity.id
_entity.type
_entity.pdbx_description
1 polymer ?
#
loop_
_entity_poly.entity_id
_entity_poly.type
_entity_poly.pdbx_seq_one_letter_code
_entity_poly.pdbx_strand_id
1 'polypeptide(L)'
;DITRLTYYALMGWILLTAPLLNTFWHLKRPNWIRAVIVTAVAFVVFGGLVVAGSLFAAIPKAVFADEIEPVDAAMTRLVWDELEPGAEVLDSRSWRAVPITGRLTRSAVDSYAELSSWADLVAFPDVHQVSDAGYRYIYVDEFWWDSMPENARESYMDSCVRVIQEVHDNAANGSRWLFNISECGLDTES
;
A
#
# COMPACT_ATOMS: atom_id res chain seq x y z
N ASP A 1 8.77 -12.74 -12.00
CA ASP A 1 9.42 -11.60 -11.33
C ASP A 1 10.68 -11.18 -12.11
N ILE A 2 10.49 -10.31 -13.11
CA ILE A 2 11.57 -9.85 -14.00
C ILE A 2 12.50 -8.86 -13.27
N THR A 3 11.94 -8.12 -12.32
CA THR A 3 12.61 -7.16 -11.44
C THR A 3 13.70 -7.80 -10.58
N ARG A 4 13.41 -8.91 -9.89
CA ARG A 4 14.44 -9.63 -9.11
C ARG A 4 15.57 -10.16 -9.99
N LEU A 5 15.26 -10.67 -11.17
CA LEU A 5 16.27 -11.22 -12.09
C LEU A 5 17.20 -10.12 -12.63
N THR A 6 16.63 -8.95 -12.94
CA THR A 6 17.38 -7.78 -13.41
C THR A 6 18.25 -7.20 -12.29
N TYR A 7 17.75 -7.20 -11.05
CA TYR A 7 18.51 -6.79 -9.87
C TYR A 7 19.75 -7.67 -9.64
N TYR A 8 19.59 -9.00 -9.62
CA TYR A 8 20.73 -9.92 -9.44
C TYR A 8 21.72 -9.86 -10.60
N ALA A 9 21.22 -9.70 -11.83
CA ALA A 9 22.09 -9.53 -13.00
C ALA A 9 22.95 -8.26 -12.85
N LEU A 10 22.35 -7.10 -12.57
CA LEU A 10 23.07 -5.84 -12.37
C LEU A 10 24.09 -5.93 -11.24
N MET A 11 23.73 -6.55 -10.12
CA MET A 11 24.65 -6.74 -9.00
C MET A 11 25.84 -7.63 -9.38
N GLY A 12 25.59 -8.69 -10.16
CA GLY A 12 26.66 -9.52 -10.74
C GLY A 12 27.58 -8.73 -11.67
N TRP A 13 27.03 -7.87 -12.54
CA TRP A 13 27.82 -7.00 -13.41
C TRP A 13 28.68 -6.01 -12.63
N ILE A 14 28.17 -5.41 -11.55
CA ILE A 14 28.94 -4.50 -10.68
C ILE A 14 30.09 -5.25 -9.98
N LEU A 15 29.80 -6.44 -9.42
CA LEU A 15 30.81 -7.25 -8.74
C LEU A 15 31.92 -7.74 -9.66
N LEU A 16 31.59 -8.04 -10.93
CA LEU A 16 32.57 -8.52 -11.92
C LEU A 16 33.36 -7.40 -12.58
N THR A 17 32.77 -6.21 -12.77
CA THR A 17 33.43 -5.08 -13.44
C THR A 17 34.61 -4.53 -12.64
N ALA A 18 34.55 -4.48 -11.30
CA ALA A 18 35.65 -4.00 -10.47
C ALA A 18 36.95 -4.83 -10.60
N PRO A 19 36.96 -6.18 -10.43
CA PRO A 19 38.16 -6.98 -10.60
C PRO A 19 38.63 -7.03 -12.07
N LEU A 20 37.70 -6.97 -13.04
CA LEU A 20 38.03 -6.86 -14.46
C LEU A 20 38.77 -5.56 -14.77
N LEU A 21 38.26 -4.42 -14.31
CA LEU A 21 38.91 -3.12 -14.51
C LEU A 21 40.28 -3.07 -13.84
N ASN A 22 40.42 -3.64 -12.64
CA ASN A 22 41.70 -3.72 -11.93
C ASN A 22 42.73 -4.57 -12.70
N THR A 23 42.34 -5.77 -13.15
CA THR A 23 43.23 -6.64 -13.95
C THR A 23 43.60 -6.01 -15.28
N PHE A 24 42.66 -5.37 -15.98
CA PHE A 24 42.93 -4.64 -17.23
C PHE A 24 43.84 -3.42 -17.02
N TRP A 25 43.78 -2.77 -15.87
CA TRP A 25 44.65 -1.64 -15.53
C TRP A 25 46.11 -2.06 -15.35
N HIS A 26 46.34 -3.21 -14.71
CA HIS A 26 47.67 -3.76 -14.46
C HIS A 26 48.31 -4.43 -15.70
N LEU A 27 47.53 -4.81 -16.70
CA LEU A 27 48.04 -5.30 -17.98
C LEU A 27 48.66 -4.14 -18.78
N LYS A 28 49.88 -4.32 -19.30
CA LYS A 28 50.53 -3.36 -20.23
C LYS A 28 49.79 -3.35 -21.58
N ARG A 29 48.70 -2.60 -21.65
CA ARG A 29 47.91 -2.39 -22.86
C ARG A 29 48.37 -1.14 -23.62
N PRO A 30 48.28 -1.12 -24.96
CA PRO A 30 48.54 0.07 -25.75
C PRO A 30 47.57 1.20 -25.37
N ASN A 31 48.05 2.45 -25.48
CA ASN A 31 47.34 3.64 -24.99
C ASN A 31 45.92 3.81 -25.57
N TRP A 32 45.67 3.34 -26.80
CA TRP A 32 44.33 3.42 -27.42
C TRP A 32 43.29 2.57 -26.68
N ILE A 33 43.66 1.40 -26.15
CA ILE A 33 42.76 0.54 -25.38
C ILE A 33 42.40 1.20 -24.05
N ARG A 34 43.39 1.84 -23.40
CA ARG A 34 43.15 2.61 -22.16
C ARG A 34 42.19 3.77 -22.42
N ALA A 35 42.35 4.49 -23.52
CA ALA A 35 41.45 5.57 -23.90
C ALA A 35 40.01 5.08 -24.12
N VAL A 36 39.82 3.93 -24.79
CA VAL A 36 38.50 3.32 -24.97
C VAL A 36 37.85 2.93 -23.63
N ILE A 37 38.61 2.31 -22.71
CA ILE A 37 38.10 1.93 -21.39
C ILE A 37 37.69 3.16 -20.59
N VAL A 38 38.52 4.19 -20.52
CA VAL A 38 38.21 5.43 -19.80
C VAL A 38 36.96 6.09 -20.37
N THR A 39 36.83 6.11 -21.70
CA THR A 39 35.67 6.68 -22.38
C THR A 39 34.40 5.88 -22.06
N ALA A 40 34.46 4.55 -22.11
CA ALA A 40 33.34 3.68 -21.77
C ALA A 40 32.90 3.86 -20.31
N VAL A 41 33.85 3.94 -19.36
CA VAL A 41 33.55 4.21 -17.94
C VAL A 41 32.90 5.58 -17.78
N ALA A 42 33.40 6.62 -18.47
CA ALA A 42 32.81 7.95 -18.43
C ALA A 42 31.34 7.94 -18.92
N PHE A 43 31.03 7.20 -19.99
CA PHE A 43 29.65 7.03 -20.45
C PHE A 43 28.76 6.31 -19.44
N VAL A 44 29.26 5.27 -18.78
CA VAL A 44 28.51 4.54 -17.74
C VAL A 44 28.21 5.47 -16.54
N VAL A 45 29.22 6.20 -16.05
CA VAL A 45 29.05 7.15 -14.95
C VAL A 45 28.07 8.25 -15.34
N PHE A 46 28.18 8.79 -16.55
CA PHE A 46 27.26 9.81 -17.05
C PHE A 46 25.83 9.30 -17.17
N GLY A 47 25.64 8.08 -17.71
CA GLY A 47 24.33 7.43 -17.74
C GLY A 47 23.73 7.24 -16.33
N GLY A 48 24.55 6.82 -15.37
CA GLY A 48 24.16 6.74 -13.96
C GLY A 48 23.73 8.08 -13.38
N LEU A 49 24.45 9.17 -13.68
CA LEU A 49 24.10 10.52 -13.24
C LEU A 49 22.78 11.02 -13.85
N VAL A 50 22.51 10.72 -15.12
CA VAL A 50 21.25 11.08 -15.78
C VAL A 50 20.07 10.34 -15.14
N VAL A 51 20.22 9.03 -14.88
CA VAL A 51 19.19 8.23 -14.19
C VAL A 51 19.01 8.68 -12.75
N ALA A 52 20.09 8.98 -12.03
CA ALA A 52 19.99 9.53 -10.68
C ALA A 52 19.24 10.87 -10.69
N GLY A 53 19.55 11.77 -11.63
CA GLY A 53 18.85 13.04 -11.81
C GLY A 53 17.36 12.87 -12.07
N SER A 54 16.95 11.92 -12.91
CA SER A 54 15.52 11.64 -13.16
C SER A 54 14.82 11.07 -11.92
N LEU A 55 15.49 10.19 -11.18
CA LEU A 55 14.96 9.66 -9.91
C LEU A 55 14.80 10.78 -8.86
N PHE A 56 15.80 11.65 -8.68
CA PHE A 56 15.70 12.81 -7.78
C PHE A 56 14.58 13.78 -8.18
N ALA A 57 14.37 14.00 -9.47
CA ALA A 57 13.27 14.82 -9.98
C ALA A 57 11.89 14.17 -9.79
N ALA A 58 11.83 12.84 -9.64
CA ALA A 58 10.60 12.09 -9.39
C ALA A 58 10.22 12.01 -7.89
N ILE A 59 11.19 12.14 -6.97
CA ILE A 59 10.93 12.15 -5.50
C ILE A 59 9.76 13.06 -5.08
N PRO A 60 9.65 14.32 -5.54
CA PRO A 60 8.55 15.19 -5.11
C PRO A 60 7.20 14.82 -5.74
N LYS A 61 7.16 13.97 -6.77
CA LYS A 61 5.91 13.49 -7.35
C LYS A 61 5.46 12.25 -6.59
N ALA A 62 4.71 12.46 -5.52
CA ALA A 62 3.99 11.38 -4.85
C ALA A 62 3.04 10.74 -5.87
N VAL A 63 3.42 9.57 -6.37
CA VAL A 63 2.50 8.69 -7.08
C VAL A 63 1.82 7.86 -6.00
N PHE A 64 0.50 7.81 -6.01
CA PHE A 64 -0.22 6.95 -5.07
C PHE A 64 0.20 5.50 -5.30
N ALA A 65 0.21 4.71 -4.23
CA ALA A 65 0.39 3.27 -4.36
C ALA A 65 -0.72 2.72 -5.27
N ASP A 66 -0.43 1.61 -5.96
CA ASP A 66 -1.42 0.94 -6.77
C ASP A 66 -2.68 0.67 -5.92
N GLU A 67 -3.87 0.92 -6.50
CA GLU A 67 -5.17 0.82 -5.81
C GLU A 67 -5.43 1.80 -4.63
N ILE A 68 -4.61 2.83 -4.41
CA ILE A 68 -4.94 3.97 -3.53
C ILE A 68 -5.41 5.16 -4.38
N GLU A 69 -6.64 5.60 -4.16
CA GLU A 69 -7.22 6.71 -4.92
C GLU A 69 -7.01 8.07 -4.23
N PRO A 70 -7.16 9.20 -4.95
CA PRO A 70 -7.09 10.52 -4.35
C PRO A 70 -8.04 10.73 -3.17
N VAL A 71 -9.22 10.09 -3.20
CA VAL A 71 -10.20 10.12 -2.10
C VAL A 71 -9.70 9.40 -0.85
N ASP A 72 -8.94 8.31 -1.01
CA ASP A 72 -8.30 7.60 0.10
C ASP A 72 -7.19 8.47 0.72
N ALA A 73 -6.40 9.15 -0.11
CA ALA A 73 -5.37 10.07 0.38
C ALA A 73 -5.95 11.29 1.12
N ALA A 74 -7.12 11.76 0.71
CA ALA A 74 -7.86 12.79 1.44
C ALA A 74 -8.38 12.26 2.78
N MET A 75 -8.91 11.02 2.81
CA MET A 75 -9.28 10.35 4.06
C MET A 75 -8.08 10.21 5.01
N THR A 76 -6.95 9.72 4.53
CA THR A 76 -5.72 9.56 5.33
C THR A 76 -5.33 10.85 6.05
N ARG A 77 -5.40 12.00 5.37
CA ARG A 77 -5.06 13.30 5.99
C ARG A 77 -5.96 13.68 7.16
N LEU A 78 -7.17 13.13 7.21
CA LEU A 78 -8.18 13.44 8.22
C LEU A 78 -8.14 12.45 9.39
N VAL A 79 -7.79 11.19 9.15
CA VAL A 79 -7.97 10.10 10.14
C VAL A 79 -6.70 9.33 10.50
N TRP A 80 -5.56 9.63 9.87
CA TRP A 80 -4.31 8.92 10.12
C TRP A 80 -3.87 9.08 11.57
N ASP A 81 -3.79 7.95 12.28
CA ASP A 81 -3.40 7.86 13.69
C ASP A 81 -4.35 8.57 14.68
N GLU A 82 -5.55 8.96 14.26
CA GLU A 82 -6.56 9.62 15.10
C GLU A 82 -7.52 8.64 15.80
N LEU A 83 -7.56 7.38 15.33
CA LEU A 83 -8.42 6.34 15.91
C LEU A 83 -7.88 5.79 17.22
N GLU A 84 -8.69 5.07 17.99
CA GLU A 84 -8.24 4.52 19.27
C GLU A 84 -7.02 3.58 19.12
N PRO A 85 -6.02 3.64 20.02
CA PRO A 85 -4.86 2.77 19.95
C PRO A 85 -5.25 1.30 20.02
N GLY A 86 -4.69 0.48 19.13
CA GLY A 86 -4.95 -0.97 19.08
C GLY A 86 -6.32 -1.35 18.53
N ALA A 87 -7.16 -0.38 18.14
CA ALA A 87 -8.38 -0.68 17.42
C ALA A 87 -8.07 -1.27 16.04
N GLU A 88 -8.92 -2.19 15.61
CA GLU A 88 -8.84 -2.80 14.29
C GLU A 88 -9.91 -2.23 13.36
N VAL A 89 -9.54 -2.10 12.09
CA VAL A 89 -10.39 -1.54 11.03
C VAL A 89 -10.67 -2.63 10.00
N LEU A 90 -11.94 -2.88 9.72
CA LEU A 90 -12.36 -3.72 8.60
C LEU A 90 -12.41 -2.89 7.31
N ASP A 91 -11.97 -3.48 6.21
CA ASP A 91 -12.03 -2.92 4.87
C ASP A 91 -12.27 -4.09 3.90
N SER A 92 -12.93 -3.85 2.76
CA SER A 92 -13.07 -4.81 1.66
C SER A 92 -11.75 -5.23 1.03
N ARG A 93 -10.71 -4.41 1.18
CA ARG A 93 -9.35 -4.67 0.73
C ARG A 93 -8.48 -5.03 1.92
N SER A 94 -7.94 -6.24 1.92
CA SER A 94 -7.18 -6.81 3.04
C SER A 94 -5.99 -5.97 3.51
N TRP A 95 -5.43 -5.12 2.66
CA TRP A 95 -4.24 -4.32 2.97
C TRP A 95 -4.51 -2.82 3.14
N ARG A 96 -5.66 -2.28 2.69
CA ARG A 96 -5.88 -0.84 2.48
C ARG A 96 -6.20 -0.07 3.78
N ALA A 97 -6.83 -0.72 4.75
CA ALA A 97 -7.15 -0.09 6.04
C ALA A 97 -5.93 0.52 6.75
N VAL A 98 -4.78 -0.18 6.70
CA VAL A 98 -3.54 0.22 7.40
C VAL A 98 -2.97 1.53 6.85
N PRO A 99 -2.67 1.68 5.54
CA PRO A 99 -2.15 2.92 4.97
C PRO A 99 -3.16 4.08 4.97
N ILE A 100 -4.44 3.85 5.25
CA ILE A 100 -5.43 4.93 5.37
C ILE A 100 -5.56 5.43 6.81
N THR A 101 -5.65 4.53 7.77
CA THR A 101 -6.02 4.88 9.15
C THR A 101 -4.85 4.87 10.14
N GLY A 102 -3.74 4.21 9.78
CA GLY A 102 -2.65 3.94 10.72
C GLY A 102 -3.01 2.88 11.77
N ARG A 103 -4.09 2.12 11.57
CA ARG A 103 -4.54 1.03 12.46
C ARG A 103 -4.39 -0.33 11.79
N LEU A 104 -4.22 -1.36 12.62
CA LEU A 104 -4.06 -2.73 12.14
C LEU A 104 -5.39 -3.28 11.63
N THR A 105 -5.30 -4.34 10.83
CA THR A 105 -6.44 -5.12 10.36
C THR A 105 -6.09 -6.61 10.36
N ARG A 106 -7.03 -7.47 10.76
CA ARG A 106 -6.86 -8.94 10.77
C ARG A 106 -7.49 -9.57 9.52
N SER A 107 -6.90 -9.29 8.38
CA SER A 107 -7.46 -9.67 7.07
C SER A 107 -6.85 -10.92 6.44
N ALA A 108 -5.60 -11.24 6.76
CA ALA A 108 -4.86 -12.31 6.09
C ALA A 108 -4.04 -13.19 7.05
N VAL A 109 -3.84 -14.45 6.64
CA VAL A 109 -2.94 -15.40 7.31
C VAL A 109 -1.49 -15.11 6.94
N ASP A 110 -1.26 -14.80 5.66
CA ASP A 110 0.03 -14.39 5.11
C ASP A 110 -0.17 -13.44 3.92
N SER A 111 0.88 -13.12 3.17
CA SER A 111 0.81 -12.21 2.02
C SER A 111 0.06 -12.75 0.80
N TYR A 112 -0.42 -14.00 0.83
CA TYR A 112 -1.04 -14.69 -0.30
C TYR A 112 -2.42 -15.28 0.03
N ALA A 113 -2.76 -15.45 1.30
CA ALA A 113 -4.01 -16.05 1.73
C ALA A 113 -4.76 -15.19 2.75
N GLU A 114 -6.00 -14.83 2.39
CA GLU A 114 -6.94 -14.13 3.26
C GLU A 114 -7.49 -15.07 4.35
N LEU A 115 -7.83 -14.50 5.51
CA LEU A 115 -8.52 -15.22 6.57
C LEU A 115 -9.95 -15.51 6.12
N SER A 116 -10.41 -16.76 6.19
CA SER A 116 -11.79 -17.11 5.82
C SER A 116 -12.81 -16.30 6.63
N SER A 117 -12.55 -16.11 7.93
CA SER A 117 -13.38 -15.29 8.80
C SER A 117 -13.46 -13.82 8.37
N TRP A 118 -12.39 -13.27 7.78
CA TRP A 118 -12.42 -11.91 7.23
C TRP A 118 -13.19 -11.88 5.92
N ALA A 119 -12.99 -12.87 5.04
CA ALA A 119 -13.69 -12.96 3.76
C ALA A 119 -15.21 -13.08 3.95
N ASP A 120 -15.65 -13.84 4.96
CA ASP A 120 -17.06 -13.95 5.33
C ASP A 120 -17.64 -12.59 5.77
N LEU A 121 -16.91 -11.83 6.59
CA LEU A 121 -17.30 -10.48 7.01
C LEU A 121 -17.31 -9.49 5.84
N VAL A 122 -16.41 -9.61 4.87
CA VAL A 122 -16.40 -8.75 3.68
C VAL A 122 -17.57 -9.07 2.73
N ALA A 123 -17.92 -10.35 2.61
CA ALA A 123 -19.04 -10.80 1.80
C ALA A 123 -20.40 -10.41 2.41
N PHE A 124 -20.49 -10.41 3.75
CA PHE A 124 -21.69 -10.03 4.48
C PHE A 124 -21.34 -9.08 5.65
N PRO A 125 -21.13 -7.78 5.37
CA PRO A 125 -20.60 -6.83 6.36
C PRO A 125 -21.69 -6.24 7.26
N ASP A 126 -22.31 -7.10 8.05
CA ASP A 126 -23.24 -6.71 9.11
C ASP A 126 -22.49 -6.10 10.30
N VAL A 127 -22.86 -4.89 10.72
CA VAL A 127 -22.07 -4.13 11.71
C VAL A 127 -21.98 -4.83 13.07
N HIS A 128 -23.00 -5.61 13.45
CA HIS A 128 -23.00 -6.36 14.70
C HIS A 128 -22.03 -7.52 14.63
N GLN A 129 -22.06 -8.30 13.55
CA GLN A 129 -21.12 -9.41 13.35
C GLN A 129 -19.67 -8.91 13.25
N VAL A 130 -19.45 -7.77 12.60
CA VAL A 130 -18.12 -7.16 12.49
C VAL A 130 -17.62 -6.68 13.86
N SER A 131 -18.50 -6.08 14.67
CA SER A 131 -18.17 -5.65 16.04
C SER A 131 -17.86 -6.85 16.95
N ASP A 132 -18.69 -7.89 16.89
CA ASP A 132 -18.50 -9.15 17.63
C ASP A 132 -17.20 -9.88 17.23
N ALA A 133 -16.75 -9.73 15.99
CA ALA A 133 -15.46 -10.24 15.53
C ALA A 133 -14.26 -9.45 16.09
N GLY A 134 -14.49 -8.32 16.75
CA GLY A 134 -13.49 -7.50 17.43
C GLY A 134 -13.00 -6.29 16.64
N TYR A 135 -13.60 -5.99 15.48
CA TYR A 135 -13.32 -4.76 14.75
C TYR A 135 -14.10 -3.60 15.37
N ARG A 136 -13.45 -2.44 15.54
CA ARG A 136 -14.11 -1.25 16.12
C ARG A 136 -14.55 -0.24 15.06
N TYR A 137 -13.99 -0.36 13.86
CA TYR A 137 -14.23 0.54 12.76
C TYR A 137 -14.40 -0.21 11.44
N ILE A 138 -15.17 0.37 10.52
CA ILE A 138 -15.30 -0.11 9.14
C ILE A 138 -14.98 1.02 8.19
N TYR A 139 -14.02 0.80 7.29
CA TYR A 139 -13.72 1.69 6.17
C TYR A 139 -14.40 1.17 4.91
N VAL A 140 -15.31 1.98 4.36
CA VAL A 140 -16.19 1.58 3.27
C VAL A 140 -15.96 2.47 2.06
N ASP A 141 -15.80 1.84 0.89
CA ASP A 141 -15.86 2.52 -0.41
C ASP A 141 -17.21 2.32 -1.10
N GLU A 142 -17.54 3.22 -2.01
CA GLU A 142 -18.79 3.24 -2.76
C GLU A 142 -19.07 1.93 -3.51
N PHE A 143 -18.07 1.32 -4.13
CA PHE A 143 -18.28 0.05 -4.85
C PHE A 143 -18.62 -1.09 -3.91
N TRP A 144 -17.93 -1.17 -2.76
CA TRP A 144 -18.25 -2.18 -1.76
C TRP A 144 -19.63 -1.93 -1.15
N TRP A 145 -19.95 -0.69 -0.77
CA TRP A 145 -21.28 -0.30 -0.27
C TRP A 145 -22.41 -0.72 -1.21
N ASP A 146 -22.27 -0.46 -2.51
CA ASP A 146 -23.28 -0.82 -3.50
C ASP A 146 -23.42 -2.32 -3.71
N SER A 147 -22.36 -3.08 -3.43
CA SER A 147 -22.37 -4.55 -3.52
C SER A 147 -22.96 -5.24 -2.28
N MET A 148 -23.13 -4.51 -1.16
CA MET A 148 -23.61 -5.08 0.08
C MET A 148 -25.08 -5.54 -0.02
N PRO A 149 -25.43 -6.69 0.58
CA PRO A 149 -26.82 -7.09 0.78
C PRO A 149 -27.64 -6.01 1.52
N GLU A 150 -28.95 -5.96 1.25
CA GLU A 150 -29.83 -4.93 1.82
C GLU A 150 -29.85 -4.94 3.35
N ASN A 151 -29.98 -6.11 3.97
CA ASN A 151 -29.92 -6.28 5.41
C ASN A 151 -28.58 -5.84 6.03
N ALA A 152 -27.45 -6.09 5.35
CA ALA A 152 -26.16 -5.60 5.81
C ALA A 152 -26.12 -4.05 5.78
N ARG A 153 -26.64 -3.41 4.72
CA ARG A 153 -26.74 -1.94 4.65
C ARG A 153 -27.69 -1.35 5.69
N GLU A 154 -28.81 -2.01 5.97
CA GLU A 154 -29.74 -1.60 7.02
C GLU A 154 -29.05 -1.55 8.39
N SER A 155 -28.13 -2.48 8.67
CA SER A 155 -27.38 -2.50 9.93
C SER A 155 -26.51 -1.24 10.14
N TYR A 156 -26.09 -0.55 9.08
CA TYR A 156 -25.37 0.74 9.19
C TYR A 156 -26.27 1.91 9.62
N MET A 157 -27.60 1.73 9.61
CA MET A 157 -28.56 2.71 10.09
C MET A 157 -28.88 2.56 11.58
N ASP A 158 -28.35 1.52 12.23
CA ASP A 158 -28.60 1.29 13.64
C ASP A 158 -27.98 2.38 14.52
N SER A 159 -28.65 2.69 15.63
CA SER A 159 -28.29 3.84 16.49
C SER A 159 -26.90 3.76 17.13
N CYS A 160 -26.28 2.58 17.15
CA CYS A 160 -24.93 2.35 17.65
C CYS A 160 -23.84 2.75 16.64
N VAL A 161 -24.20 2.89 15.36
CA VAL A 161 -23.27 3.22 14.29
C VAL A 161 -23.09 4.72 14.21
N ARG A 162 -21.83 5.18 14.15
CA ARG A 162 -21.51 6.60 13.98
C ARG A 162 -20.56 6.80 12.81
N VAL A 163 -20.93 7.68 11.88
CA VAL A 163 -20.00 8.13 10.83
C VAL A 163 -18.96 9.06 11.47
N ILE A 164 -17.68 8.68 11.42
CA ILE A 164 -16.57 9.50 11.91
C ILE A 164 -16.19 10.51 10.84
N GLN A 165 -16.03 10.01 9.61
CA GLN A 165 -15.57 10.81 8.49
C GLN A 165 -16.19 10.30 7.20
N GLU A 166 -16.48 11.24 6.33
CA GLU A 166 -16.97 11.03 4.97
C GLU A 166 -16.15 11.90 4.04
N VAL A 167 -15.75 11.34 2.89
CA VAL A 167 -15.01 12.07 1.85
C VAL A 167 -15.61 11.72 0.50
N HIS A 168 -15.86 12.75 -0.31
CA HIS A 168 -16.32 12.63 -1.68
C HIS A 168 -15.33 13.30 -2.63
N ASP A 169 -15.16 12.74 -3.81
CA ASP A 169 -14.34 13.34 -4.87
C ASP A 169 -15.16 13.55 -6.15
N ASN A 170 -15.14 12.59 -7.07
CA ASN A 170 -15.80 12.67 -8.38
C ASN A 170 -16.35 11.29 -8.75
N ALA A 171 -17.17 11.22 -9.80
CA ALA A 171 -17.83 9.98 -10.21
C ALA A 171 -16.88 8.79 -10.53
N ALA A 172 -15.59 9.04 -10.79
CA ALA A 172 -14.62 7.98 -11.03
C ALA A 172 -14.00 7.42 -9.74
N ASN A 173 -13.79 8.27 -8.73
CA ASN A 173 -13.16 7.88 -7.44
C ASN A 173 -14.21 7.58 -6.35
N GLY A 174 -15.44 8.06 -6.53
CA GLY A 174 -16.57 7.83 -5.65
C GLY A 174 -16.42 8.45 -4.26
N SER A 175 -17.09 7.82 -3.32
CA SER A 175 -17.19 8.22 -1.92
C SER A 175 -16.50 7.21 -1.00
N ARG A 176 -16.09 7.70 0.17
CA ARG A 176 -15.49 6.92 1.25
C ARG A 176 -16.13 7.29 2.58
N TRP A 177 -16.42 6.27 3.39
CA TRP A 177 -16.96 6.44 4.73
C TRP A 177 -16.11 5.67 5.73
N LEU A 178 -15.91 6.27 6.90
CA LEU A 178 -15.33 5.61 8.06
C LEU A 178 -16.36 5.58 9.18
N PHE A 179 -16.79 4.38 9.56
CA PHE A 179 -17.78 4.15 10.60
C PHE A 179 -17.11 3.69 11.89
N ASN A 180 -17.60 4.21 13.02
CA ASN A 180 -17.39 3.65 14.36
C ASN A 180 -18.56 2.73 14.68
N ILE A 181 -18.24 1.47 14.99
CA ILE A 181 -19.19 0.40 15.32
C ILE A 181 -18.91 -0.20 16.71
N SER A 182 -18.07 0.45 17.51
CA SER A 182 -17.64 -0.10 18.80
C SER A 182 -18.76 -0.24 19.83
N GLU A 183 -19.89 0.45 19.63
CA GLU A 183 -21.10 0.35 20.46
C GLU A 183 -22.12 -0.65 19.90
N CYS A 184 -21.82 -1.33 18.77
CA CYS A 184 -22.73 -2.26 18.10
C CYS A 184 -22.55 -3.72 18.50
N GLY A 185 -21.50 -4.06 19.25
CA GLY A 185 -21.31 -5.42 19.75
C GLY A 185 -22.35 -5.75 20.82
N LEU A 186 -22.68 -7.02 20.97
CA LEU A 186 -23.51 -7.45 22.09
C LEU A 186 -22.80 -7.11 23.40
N ASP A 187 -23.47 -6.33 24.27
CA ASP A 187 -23.01 -6.00 25.62
C ASP A 187 -22.46 -7.26 26.30
N THR A 188 -21.14 -7.41 26.33
CA THR A 188 -20.48 -8.36 27.22
C THR A 188 -20.40 -7.66 28.56
N GLU A 189 -21.55 -7.56 29.24
CA GLU A 189 -21.58 -7.31 30.68
C GLU A 189 -20.74 -8.41 31.35
N SER A 190 -19.57 -8.01 31.86
CA SER A 190 -18.78 -8.78 32.84
C SER A 190 -19.04 -8.25 34.24
#